data_AF-A0A2G2KXV5-F1
#
_entry.id   AF-A0A2G2KXV5-F1
#
_cell.length_a   1.000
_cell.length_b   1.000
_cell.length_c   1.000
_cell.angle_alpha   90.00
_cell.angle_beta   90.00
_cell.angle_gamma   90.00
#
_symmetry.space_group_name_H-M   'P 1'
#
loop_
_entity.id
_entity.type
_entity.pdbx_description
1 polymer ?
#
loop_
_entity_poly.entity_id
_entity_poly.type
_entity_poly.pdbx_seq_one_letter_code
_entity_poly.pdbx_strand_id
1 'polypeptide(L)'
;MLAELNQLDFSLFHFLRPELLWLIILLAFILFGVKQISNRESSWQQVISPHLIKFLMVSGKTKATKNSLWLTGLIAFLMSIAVSGPAIREKNVPVFQTEDSRVILLDLSLSMDATDIKPSRIDRARFKIMDILEQTKEGTIGLVVYAGDAFIISPLTSDSNTIASMISTLSTGIMPILGSRPDIAIKKAIELLHNAKQSRGQIIWITDGVEDEFIDGVTDALANTKHLLSVLAVGTEQGAPIPLPDGNGFLKDNSGNIILPKLNTSSLKSIVSEANGQYVELTASNDDVDFIMEILAQKKEFDKNNDDSLNANESDKRISRWIDDGYWLSWIIGVLFLIRLLKNSFSPKSNQFNSSFGLIFILLTASGFTSFNAKAEGWDSIWNDLWKTKDQQAQRAFEQKDYKRSASLFENDDWKASANYKSDNFKSAIAGFSKGSNADSFYNRANALAKSKKLEEAIVSYDSTLALEPEHEDAIFNKKIVEEMLKQQQEQDKKDQEKKDKENQDKKDEEKQDENNDQSDSDSESKSDEEKEDGEKSEEEKQQEQKEREQQEKEAEISEDERDKKEKDQALKHWLEKIPDDPGGLLRRKMYREYQRRGREQKEEKVW
;
A
#
# COMPACT_ATOMS: atom_id res chain seq x y z
N MET A 1 -7.26 23.20 43.18
CA MET A 1 -6.43 24.42 43.20
C MET A 1 -5.54 24.53 44.43
N LEU A 2 -6.00 24.94 45.63
CA LEU A 2 -5.10 25.05 46.81
C LEU A 2 -4.53 23.70 47.27
N ALA A 3 -5.28 22.60 47.08
CA ALA A 3 -4.82 21.25 47.38
C ALA A 3 -3.75 20.71 46.39
N GLU A 4 -3.72 21.23 45.14
CA GLU A 4 -2.74 20.82 44.12
C GLU A 4 -1.38 21.50 44.33
N LEU A 5 -1.37 22.72 44.89
CA LEU A 5 -0.12 23.45 45.18
C LEU A 5 0.72 22.77 46.27
N ASN A 6 0.11 22.04 47.20
CA ASN A 6 0.81 21.28 48.24
C ASN A 6 1.42 19.96 47.75
N GLN A 7 1.16 19.56 46.50
CA GLN A 7 1.71 18.34 45.89
C GLN A 7 2.80 18.63 44.84
N LEU A 8 3.20 19.89 44.67
CA LEU A 8 4.26 20.28 43.74
C LEU A 8 5.63 20.00 44.36
N ASP A 9 6.36 19.04 43.80
CA ASP A 9 7.75 18.81 44.13
C ASP A 9 8.64 19.72 43.27
N PHE A 10 9.19 20.76 43.89
CA PHE A 10 10.07 21.72 43.20
C PHE A 10 11.45 21.12 42.83
N SER A 11 11.80 19.94 43.33
CA SER A 11 13.05 19.25 42.94
C SER A 11 13.02 18.76 41.48
N LEU A 12 11.83 18.61 40.91
CA LEU A 12 11.60 18.14 39.54
C LEU A 12 11.52 19.28 38.50
N PHE A 13 11.69 20.53 38.94
CA PHE A 13 11.60 21.70 38.08
C PHE A 13 12.67 21.70 36.98
N HIS A 14 12.24 21.76 35.73
CA HIS A 14 13.11 22.00 34.58
C HIS A 14 12.35 22.73 33.46
N PHE A 15 13.09 23.17 32.44
CA PHE A 15 12.50 23.76 31.24
C PHE A 15 12.39 22.70 30.15
N LEU A 16 11.21 22.58 29.53
CA LEU A 16 10.96 21.71 28.38
C LEU A 16 11.75 22.17 27.15
N ARG A 17 12.03 23.47 27.05
CA ARG A 17 12.69 24.14 25.91
C ARG A 17 13.74 25.14 26.42
N PRO A 18 14.86 24.68 26.98
CA PRO A 18 15.87 25.55 27.58
C PRO A 18 16.54 26.49 26.54
N GLU A 19 16.57 26.09 25.27
CA GLU A 19 17.09 26.91 24.15
C GLU A 19 16.32 28.23 23.96
N LEU A 20 15.07 28.33 24.42
CA LEU A 20 14.30 29.56 24.30
C LEU A 20 14.69 30.62 25.34
N LEU A 21 15.50 30.27 26.35
CA LEU A 21 16.05 31.25 27.30
C LEU A 21 17.01 32.24 26.64
N TRP A 22 17.60 31.92 25.49
CA TRP A 22 18.41 32.85 24.70
C TRP A 22 17.63 34.11 24.28
N LEU A 23 16.30 34.06 24.24
CA LEU A 23 15.45 35.24 24.01
C LEU A 23 15.64 36.34 25.07
N ILE A 24 16.02 35.98 26.30
CA ILE A 24 16.29 36.95 27.37
C ILE A 24 17.55 37.78 27.04
N ILE A 25 18.56 37.14 26.46
CA ILE A 25 19.80 37.81 26.06
C ILE A 25 19.52 38.74 24.87
N LEU A 26 18.76 38.26 23.88
CA LEU A 26 18.29 39.09 22.76
C LEU A 26 17.50 40.30 23.27
N LEU A 27 16.59 40.11 24.22
CA LEU A 27 15.82 41.17 24.86
C LEU A 27 16.73 42.22 25.53
N ALA A 28 17.78 41.79 26.23
CA ALA A 28 18.74 42.69 26.87
C ALA A 28 19.46 43.58 25.83
N PHE A 29 19.89 43.01 24.69
CA PHE A 29 20.48 43.76 23.59
C PHE A 29 19.50 44.77 22.98
N ILE A 30 18.24 44.40 22.79
CA ILE A 30 17.19 45.30 22.28
C ILE A 30 16.97 46.46 23.24
N LEU A 31 16.81 46.19 24.54
CA LEU A 31 16.62 47.24 25.55
C LEU A 31 17.84 48.16 25.66
N PHE A 32 19.05 47.61 25.51
CA PHE A 32 20.29 48.39 25.47
C PHE A 32 20.35 49.30 24.23
N GLY A 33 20.05 48.76 23.05
CA GLY A 33 20.00 49.54 21.80
C GLY A 33 18.96 50.66 21.84
N VAL A 34 17.76 50.37 22.35
CA VAL A 34 16.70 51.39 22.55
C VAL A 34 17.15 52.47 23.52
N LYS A 35 17.80 52.09 24.65
CA LYS A 35 18.37 53.05 25.60
C LYS A 35 19.42 53.95 24.93
N GLN A 36 20.30 53.38 24.12
CA GLN A 36 21.36 54.13 23.42
C GLN A 36 20.80 55.09 22.37
N ILE A 37 19.76 54.69 21.63
CA ILE A 37 19.07 55.56 20.66
C ILE A 37 18.29 56.66 21.40
N SER A 38 17.65 56.36 22.52
CA SER A 38 16.88 57.34 23.31
C SER A 38 17.74 58.36 24.05
N ASN A 39 19.00 58.02 24.36
CA ASN A 39 19.97 58.89 25.01
C ASN A 39 20.76 59.76 24.02
N ARG A 40 20.62 59.54 22.70
CA ARG A 40 21.14 60.49 21.72
C ARG A 40 20.26 61.74 21.80
N GLU A 41 20.86 62.83 22.28
CA GLU A 41 20.22 64.14 22.22
C GLU A 41 19.63 64.35 20.83
N SER A 42 18.37 64.80 20.79
CA SER A 42 17.62 65.01 19.54
C SER A 42 18.52 65.80 18.60
N SER A 43 18.82 65.28 17.40
CA SER A 43 19.86 65.82 16.48
C SER A 43 19.77 67.34 16.23
N TRP A 44 18.62 67.94 16.52
CA TRP A 44 18.38 69.38 16.54
C TRP A 44 19.20 70.18 17.59
N GLN A 45 19.60 69.56 18.71
CA GLN A 45 20.50 70.17 19.72
C GLN A 45 21.93 70.36 19.19
N GLN A 46 22.35 69.60 18.18
CA GLN A 46 23.67 69.74 17.55
C GLN A 46 23.73 70.86 16.50
N VAL A 47 22.57 71.31 15.97
CA VAL A 47 22.49 72.27 14.87
C VAL A 47 21.92 73.62 15.31
N ILE A 48 21.15 73.67 16.39
CA ILE A 48 20.50 74.90 16.87
C ILE A 48 21.19 75.42 18.12
N SER A 49 21.53 76.71 18.13
CA SER A 49 22.18 77.37 19.26
C SER A 49 21.33 77.31 20.55
N PRO A 50 21.94 77.08 21.74
CA PRO A 50 21.24 76.72 22.99
C PRO A 50 20.15 77.69 23.46
N HIS A 51 20.26 78.98 23.15
CA HIS A 51 19.31 80.00 23.61
C HIS A 51 18.01 80.05 22.76
N LEU A 52 18.06 79.59 21.51
CA LEU A 52 16.91 79.58 20.57
C LEU A 52 16.01 78.35 20.73
N ILE A 53 16.60 77.24 21.21
CA ILE A 53 15.90 75.97 21.44
C ILE A 53 14.71 76.10 22.40
N LYS A 54 14.80 76.96 23.41
CA LYS A 54 13.76 77.16 24.42
C LYS A 54 12.48 77.79 23.86
N PHE A 55 12.58 78.51 22.73
CA PHE A 55 11.47 79.22 22.10
C PHE A 55 10.93 78.51 20.85
N LEU A 56 11.75 77.71 20.17
CA LEU A 56 11.36 76.94 18.98
C LEU A 56 10.73 75.59 19.32
N MET A 57 11.13 74.95 20.43
CA MET A 57 10.44 73.78 20.91
C MET A 57 9.26 74.20 21.78
N VAL A 58 8.04 74.01 21.25
CA VAL A 58 6.85 73.84 22.11
C VAL A 58 7.22 72.73 23.08
N SER A 59 7.54 73.10 24.32
CA SER A 59 7.84 72.17 25.40
C SER A 59 6.56 71.41 25.74
N GLY A 60 6.18 70.47 24.88
CA GLY A 60 5.66 69.22 25.37
C GLY A 60 6.77 68.67 26.24
N LYS A 61 6.67 68.88 27.56
CA LYS A 61 7.36 68.04 28.54
C LYS A 61 6.82 66.62 28.34
N THR A 62 7.16 65.97 27.24
CA THR A 62 7.16 64.53 27.16
C THR A 62 8.31 64.13 28.07
N LYS A 63 8.03 64.06 29.37
CA LYS A 63 8.74 63.12 30.23
C LYS A 63 8.55 61.79 29.50
N ALA A 64 9.49 61.42 28.63
CA ALA A 64 9.59 60.08 28.12
C ALA A 64 9.69 59.23 29.38
N THR A 65 8.58 58.60 29.74
CA THR A 65 8.44 57.93 31.02
C THR A 65 9.40 56.77 30.97
N LYS A 66 10.58 56.92 31.61
CA LYS A 66 11.55 55.82 31.78
C LYS A 66 10.88 54.54 32.30
N ASN A 67 9.78 54.70 33.05
CA ASN A 67 8.94 53.62 33.55
C ASN A 67 8.22 52.79 32.46
N SER A 68 8.02 53.32 31.26
CA SER A 68 7.35 52.63 30.15
C SER A 68 8.22 51.53 29.56
N LEU A 69 9.52 51.77 29.35
CA LEU A 69 10.44 50.76 28.79
C LEU A 69 10.70 49.60 29.76
N TRP A 70 10.71 49.88 31.05
CA TRP A 70 10.88 48.86 32.09
C TRP A 70 9.71 47.87 32.11
N LEU A 71 8.47 48.37 31.98
CA LEU A 71 7.28 47.52 31.96
C LEU A 71 7.23 46.62 30.70
N THR A 72 7.66 47.10 29.54
CA THR A 72 7.78 46.26 28.33
C THR A 72 8.88 45.21 28.47
N GLY A 73 10.02 45.58 29.06
CA GLY A 73 11.09 44.64 29.34
C GLY A 73 10.63 43.53 30.28
N LEU A 74 9.88 43.88 31.33
CA LEU A 74 9.32 42.90 32.28
C LEU A 74 8.33 41.94 31.63
N ILE A 75 7.41 42.44 30.79
CA ILE A 75 6.45 41.59 30.06
C ILE A 75 7.17 40.63 29.11
N ALA A 76 8.14 41.12 28.35
CA ALA A 76 8.89 40.29 27.40
C ALA A 76 9.80 39.26 28.10
N PHE A 77 10.36 39.62 29.26
CA PHE A 77 11.10 38.69 30.11
C PHE A 77 10.21 37.56 30.62
N LEU A 78 9.03 37.88 31.16
CA LEU A 78 8.07 36.88 31.64
C LEU A 78 7.55 35.99 30.50
N MET A 79 7.31 36.56 29.30
CA MET A 79 6.94 35.76 28.12
C MET A 79 8.05 34.79 27.71
N SER A 80 9.32 35.21 27.77
CA SER A 80 10.45 34.34 27.41
C SER A 80 10.53 33.14 28.35
N ILE A 81 10.29 33.34 29.66
CA ILE A 81 10.21 32.26 30.65
C ILE A 81 9.00 31.35 30.38
N ALA A 82 7.82 31.93 30.10
CA ALA A 82 6.61 31.16 29.84
C ALA A 82 6.76 30.24 28.61
N VAL A 83 7.38 30.76 27.54
CA VAL A 83 7.60 30.03 26.28
C VAL A 83 8.68 28.95 26.39
N SER A 84 9.65 29.11 27.31
CA SER A 84 10.65 28.07 27.61
C SER A 84 10.04 26.82 28.27
N GLY A 85 8.77 26.90 28.69
CA GLY A 85 7.99 25.76 29.16
C GLY A 85 8.48 25.21 30.49
N PRO A 86 8.40 25.97 31.60
CA PRO A 86 8.71 25.45 32.93
C PRO A 86 7.77 24.30 33.25
N ALA A 87 8.30 23.13 33.58
CA ALA A 87 7.53 21.94 33.91
C ALA A 87 7.85 21.51 35.34
N ILE A 88 6.81 21.32 36.15
CA ILE A 88 6.88 20.77 37.51
C ILE A 88 6.05 19.49 37.60
N ARG A 89 4.97 19.40 36.80
CA ARG A 89 4.04 18.27 36.86
C ARG A 89 4.35 17.21 35.82
N GLU A 90 4.47 15.98 36.29
CA GLU A 90 4.54 14.78 35.47
C GLU A 90 3.15 14.14 35.39
N LYS A 91 2.67 13.86 34.17
CA LYS A 91 1.42 13.13 33.95
C LYS A 91 1.72 11.81 33.28
N ASN A 92 1.42 10.74 34.01
CA ASN A 92 1.49 9.37 33.51
C ASN A 92 0.26 9.11 32.65
N VAL A 93 0.47 8.90 31.35
CA VAL A 93 -0.58 8.46 30.43
C VAL A 93 -0.39 6.97 30.21
N PRO A 94 -1.41 6.12 30.45
CA PRO A 94 -1.31 4.71 30.13
C PRO A 94 -1.15 4.56 28.61
N VAL A 95 -0.06 3.91 28.18
CA VAL A 95 0.10 3.49 26.78
C VAL A 95 -0.60 2.14 26.67
N PHE A 96 -1.86 2.15 26.24
CA PHE A 96 -2.53 0.92 25.85
C PHE A 96 -1.92 0.48 24.51
N GLN A 97 -0.88 -0.36 24.52
CA GLN A 97 -0.68 -1.27 23.41
C GLN A 97 -1.71 -2.36 23.59
N THR A 98 -2.63 -2.50 22.64
CA THR A 98 -3.53 -3.64 22.62
C THR A 98 -2.68 -4.90 22.43
N GLU A 99 -2.56 -5.73 23.47
CA GLU A 99 -1.93 -7.05 23.44
C GLU A 99 -2.77 -8.04 22.62
N ASP A 100 -3.07 -7.67 21.37
CA ASP A 100 -3.82 -8.48 20.43
C ASP A 100 -2.90 -8.84 19.28
N SER A 101 -2.03 -9.81 19.56
CA SER A 101 -1.07 -10.31 18.59
C SER A 101 -1.58 -11.61 18.00
N ARG A 102 -1.73 -11.61 16.67
CA ARG A 102 -2.26 -12.74 15.91
C ARG A 102 -1.28 -13.17 14.85
N VAL A 103 -1.11 -14.48 14.69
CA VAL A 103 -0.33 -15.06 13.59
C VAL A 103 -1.26 -15.88 12.73
N ILE A 104 -1.34 -15.53 11.46
CA ILE A 104 -2.05 -16.32 10.44
C ILE A 104 -1.06 -17.33 9.89
N LEU A 105 -1.44 -18.60 9.93
CA LEU A 105 -0.67 -19.73 9.44
C LEU A 105 -1.38 -20.31 8.22
N LEU A 106 -0.81 -20.13 7.02
CA LEU A 106 -1.44 -20.51 5.76
C LEU A 106 -0.72 -21.71 5.13
N ASP A 107 -1.48 -22.77 4.87
CA ASP A 107 -1.03 -23.92 4.09
C ASP A 107 -0.92 -23.57 2.59
N LEU A 108 0.25 -23.86 2.01
CA LEU A 108 0.58 -23.70 0.60
C LEU A 108 0.98 -25.05 -0.05
N SER A 109 0.58 -26.18 0.54
CA SER A 109 0.75 -27.51 -0.07
C SER A 109 -0.12 -27.68 -1.32
N LEU A 110 0.24 -28.65 -2.17
CA LEU A 110 -0.46 -28.88 -3.46
C LEU A 110 -1.94 -29.26 -3.29
N SER A 111 -2.34 -29.80 -2.13
CA SER A 111 -3.75 -30.12 -1.87
C SER A 111 -4.63 -28.88 -1.75
N MET A 112 -4.04 -27.71 -1.48
CA MET A 112 -4.73 -26.42 -1.47
C MET A 112 -5.09 -25.90 -2.88
N ASP A 113 -4.58 -26.52 -3.95
CA ASP A 113 -5.01 -26.21 -5.32
C ASP A 113 -6.29 -26.96 -5.74
N ALA A 114 -6.82 -27.85 -4.87
CA ALA A 114 -8.08 -28.54 -5.11
C ALA A 114 -9.27 -27.55 -5.23
N THR A 115 -10.28 -27.95 -6.00
CA THR A 115 -11.40 -27.08 -6.44
C THR A 115 -12.77 -27.48 -5.88
N ASP A 116 -12.79 -28.23 -4.77
CA ASP A 116 -14.04 -28.54 -4.04
C ASP A 116 -14.70 -27.29 -3.45
N ILE A 117 -13.90 -26.26 -3.14
CA ILE A 117 -14.39 -24.91 -2.87
C ILE A 117 -13.90 -23.99 -3.98
N LYS A 118 -14.83 -23.36 -4.72
CA LYS A 118 -14.52 -22.49 -5.87
C LYS A 118 -13.90 -21.16 -5.43
N PRO A 119 -12.89 -20.61 -6.13
CA PRO A 119 -12.26 -21.19 -7.33
C PRO A 119 -11.26 -22.31 -6.99
N SER A 120 -10.48 -22.15 -5.92
CA SER A 120 -9.64 -23.20 -5.31
C SER A 120 -9.59 -23.00 -3.79
N ARG A 121 -9.14 -24.00 -3.03
CA ARG A 121 -8.98 -23.87 -1.56
C ARG A 121 -8.04 -22.72 -1.20
N ILE A 122 -6.90 -22.57 -1.89
CA ILE A 122 -5.94 -21.50 -1.64
C ILE A 122 -6.52 -20.12 -1.96
N ASP A 123 -7.21 -19.96 -3.08
CA ASP A 123 -7.82 -18.67 -3.42
C ASP A 123 -8.90 -18.29 -2.41
N ARG A 124 -9.65 -19.27 -1.92
CA ARG A 124 -10.64 -19.06 -0.85
C ARG A 124 -10.01 -18.72 0.48
N ALA A 125 -8.92 -19.38 0.84
CA ALA A 125 -8.13 -19.01 2.01
C ALA A 125 -7.61 -17.57 1.89
N ARG A 126 -7.09 -17.14 0.73
CA ARG A 126 -6.63 -15.75 0.53
C ARG A 126 -7.75 -14.74 0.75
N PHE A 127 -8.93 -14.96 0.15
CA PHE A 127 -10.08 -14.07 0.36
C PHE A 127 -10.46 -13.98 1.84
N LYS A 128 -10.50 -15.13 2.54
CA LYS A 128 -10.79 -15.16 3.97
C LYS A 128 -9.77 -14.41 4.81
N ILE A 129 -8.49 -14.52 4.47
CA ILE A 129 -7.45 -13.75 5.16
C ILE A 129 -7.67 -12.26 4.92
N MET A 130 -8.02 -11.84 3.70
CA MET A 130 -8.34 -10.43 3.44
C MET A 130 -9.53 -9.95 4.29
N ASP A 131 -10.60 -10.75 4.40
CA ASP A 131 -11.73 -10.45 5.27
C ASP A 131 -11.30 -10.28 6.74
N ILE A 132 -10.45 -11.20 7.25
CA ILE A 132 -9.88 -11.12 8.60
C ILE A 132 -9.06 -9.83 8.77
N LEU A 133 -8.23 -9.48 7.79
CA LEU A 133 -7.38 -8.27 7.82
C LEU A 133 -8.22 -6.99 7.82
N GLU A 134 -9.32 -6.95 7.07
CA GLU A 134 -10.24 -5.80 7.03
C GLU A 134 -11.02 -5.64 8.33
N GLN A 135 -11.42 -6.75 8.97
CA GLN A 135 -12.16 -6.72 10.23
C GLN A 135 -11.25 -6.43 11.45
N THR A 136 -9.94 -6.68 11.35
CA THR A 136 -9.00 -6.44 12.45
C THR A 136 -8.64 -4.94 12.54
N LYS A 137 -9.37 -4.20 13.39
CA LYS A 137 -9.17 -2.76 13.60
C LYS A 137 -8.01 -2.41 14.53
N GLU A 138 -7.64 -3.32 15.42
CA GLU A 138 -6.62 -3.11 16.46
C GLU A 138 -5.80 -4.39 16.64
N GLY A 139 -4.54 -4.24 17.05
CA GLY A 139 -3.61 -5.36 17.25
C GLY A 139 -2.48 -5.42 16.23
N THR A 140 -1.67 -6.48 16.32
CA THR A 140 -0.62 -6.78 15.34
C THR A 140 -0.85 -8.15 14.73
N ILE A 141 -0.64 -8.26 13.43
CA ILE A 141 -0.82 -9.50 12.68
C ILE A 141 0.51 -9.90 12.05
N GLY A 142 0.86 -11.18 12.17
CA GLY A 142 1.94 -11.82 11.47
C GLY A 142 1.40 -12.83 10.46
N LEU A 143 2.16 -13.11 9.42
CA LEU A 143 1.80 -14.09 8.40
C LEU A 143 2.94 -15.09 8.23
N VAL A 144 2.64 -16.36 8.45
CA VAL A 144 3.53 -17.50 8.22
C VAL A 144 2.86 -18.40 7.19
N VAL A 145 3.65 -18.86 6.23
CA VAL A 145 3.20 -19.82 5.21
C VAL A 145 4.01 -21.10 5.34
N TYR A 146 3.42 -22.23 4.95
CA TYR A 146 4.13 -23.50 4.99
C TYR A 146 3.68 -24.49 3.91
N ALA A 147 4.57 -25.44 3.63
CA ALA A 147 4.35 -26.64 2.82
C ALA A 147 5.31 -27.69 3.38
N GLY A 148 6.32 -28.15 2.62
CA GLY A 148 7.38 -29.04 3.14
C GLY A 148 8.35 -28.36 4.14
N ASP A 149 8.33 -27.04 4.21
CA ASP A 149 9.02 -26.20 5.20
C ASP A 149 8.14 -24.95 5.46
N ALA A 150 8.48 -24.13 6.44
CA ALA A 150 7.72 -22.95 6.82
C ALA A 150 8.56 -21.67 6.73
N PHE A 151 7.92 -20.54 6.42
CA PHE A 151 8.55 -19.23 6.27
C PHE A 151 7.69 -18.11 6.85
N ILE A 152 8.36 -17.12 7.45
CA ILE A 152 7.72 -15.90 7.93
C ILE A 152 7.64 -14.92 6.76
N ILE A 153 6.42 -14.65 6.29
CA ILE A 153 6.16 -13.69 5.20
C ILE A 153 6.12 -12.28 5.75
N SER A 154 5.36 -12.09 6.83
CA SER A 154 5.29 -10.82 7.55
C SER A 154 5.56 -11.05 9.03
N PRO A 155 6.48 -10.27 9.65
CA PRO A 155 6.53 -10.18 11.11
C PRO A 155 5.23 -9.54 11.64
N LEU A 156 5.06 -9.56 12.96
CA LEU A 156 3.94 -8.88 13.63
C LEU A 156 3.97 -7.38 13.31
N THR A 157 2.92 -6.91 12.65
CA THR A 157 2.74 -5.51 12.25
C THR A 157 1.30 -5.08 12.44
N SER A 158 1.08 -3.79 12.72
CA SER A 158 -0.25 -3.19 12.72
C SER A 158 -0.70 -2.75 11.32
N ASP A 159 0.17 -2.83 10.31
CA ASP A 159 -0.16 -2.45 8.93
C ASP A 159 -0.70 -3.65 8.14
N SER A 160 -2.02 -3.81 8.17
CA SER A 160 -2.72 -4.87 7.44
C SER A 160 -2.58 -4.74 5.92
N ASN A 161 -2.39 -3.53 5.38
CA ASN A 161 -2.25 -3.32 3.94
C ASN A 161 -0.95 -3.94 3.39
N THR A 162 0.12 -3.92 4.19
CA THR A 162 1.37 -4.59 3.83
C THR A 162 1.14 -6.10 3.69
N ILE A 163 0.44 -6.73 4.63
CA ILE A 163 0.12 -8.16 4.57
C ILE A 163 -0.81 -8.46 3.39
N ALA A 164 -1.83 -7.63 3.16
CA ALA A 164 -2.75 -7.76 2.03
C ALA A 164 -2.00 -7.75 0.68
N SER A 165 -1.03 -6.85 0.52
CA SER A 165 -0.22 -6.79 -0.70
C SER A 165 0.54 -8.09 -0.96
N MET A 166 1.05 -8.75 0.10
CA MET A 166 1.78 -10.01 -0.01
C MET A 166 0.85 -11.19 -0.29
N ILE A 167 -0.31 -11.27 0.37
CA ILE A 167 -1.27 -12.38 0.23
C ILE A 167 -1.68 -12.60 -1.22
N SER A 168 -1.95 -11.51 -1.96
CA SER A 168 -2.33 -11.58 -3.37
C SER A 168 -1.31 -12.28 -4.28
N THR A 169 -0.06 -12.42 -3.83
CA THR A 169 1.04 -13.04 -4.58
C THR A 169 1.33 -14.49 -4.16
N LEU A 170 0.71 -14.98 -3.08
CA LEU A 170 1.06 -16.28 -2.47
C LEU A 170 0.41 -17.47 -3.17
N SER A 171 1.14 -18.21 -4.01
CA SER A 171 0.68 -19.48 -4.60
C SER A 171 1.38 -20.70 -4.02
N THR A 172 0.83 -21.90 -4.21
CA THR A 172 1.47 -23.17 -3.82
C THR A 172 2.85 -23.34 -4.47
N GLY A 173 3.00 -22.91 -5.73
CA GLY A 173 4.26 -22.93 -6.48
C GLY A 173 5.35 -21.97 -5.99
N ILE A 174 5.06 -21.10 -5.00
CA ILE A 174 6.08 -20.23 -4.40
C ILE A 174 6.99 -20.99 -3.42
N MET A 175 6.53 -22.14 -2.92
CA MET A 175 7.22 -22.90 -1.89
C MET A 175 8.39 -23.70 -2.47
N PRO A 176 9.59 -23.64 -1.87
CA PRO A 176 10.77 -24.33 -2.40
C PRO A 176 10.71 -25.85 -2.24
N ILE A 177 9.89 -26.35 -1.30
CA ILE A 177 9.77 -27.77 -0.98
C ILE A 177 8.30 -28.11 -0.86
N LEU A 178 7.91 -29.16 -1.57
CA LEU A 178 6.57 -29.73 -1.54
C LEU A 178 6.36 -30.55 -0.26
N GLY A 179 5.12 -30.65 0.21
CA GLY A 179 4.72 -31.38 1.41
C GLY A 179 3.82 -30.53 2.31
N SER A 180 3.51 -31.02 3.51
CA SER A 180 2.76 -30.28 4.53
C SER A 180 3.36 -30.55 5.92
N ARG A 181 4.02 -29.53 6.49
CA ARG A 181 4.77 -29.58 7.76
C ARG A 181 4.24 -28.54 8.76
N PRO A 182 3.04 -28.74 9.30
CA PRO A 182 2.44 -27.79 10.23
C PRO A 182 3.17 -27.71 11.57
N ASP A 183 3.90 -28.76 11.96
CA ASP A 183 4.74 -28.80 13.17
C ASP A 183 5.84 -27.72 13.14
N ILE A 184 6.51 -27.53 12.00
CA ILE A 184 7.53 -26.48 11.81
C ILE A 184 6.87 -25.11 11.75
N ALA A 185 5.72 -25.04 11.09
CA ALA A 185 4.97 -23.80 10.88
C ALA A 185 4.47 -23.22 12.21
N ILE A 186 3.91 -24.05 13.08
CA ILE A 186 3.44 -23.66 14.41
C ILE A 186 4.61 -23.21 15.29
N LYS A 187 5.76 -23.89 15.24
CA LYS A 187 6.98 -23.44 15.95
C LYS A 187 7.40 -22.03 15.51
N LYS A 188 7.34 -21.71 14.21
CA LYS A 188 7.63 -20.34 13.71
C LYS A 188 6.58 -19.31 14.15
N ALA A 189 5.31 -19.69 14.22
CA ALA A 189 4.26 -18.82 14.73
C ALA A 189 4.49 -18.49 16.23
N ILE A 190 4.84 -19.49 17.03
CA ILE A 190 5.20 -19.32 18.44
C ILE A 190 6.47 -18.47 18.58
N GLU A 191 7.49 -18.71 17.76
CA GLU A 191 8.72 -17.90 17.73
C GLU A 191 8.43 -16.42 17.47
N LEU A 192 7.55 -16.11 16.51
CA LEU A 192 7.12 -14.73 16.23
C LEU A 192 6.47 -14.07 17.46
N LEU A 193 5.54 -14.77 18.11
CA LEU A 193 4.84 -14.28 19.30
C LEU A 193 5.81 -14.09 20.48
N HIS A 194 6.70 -15.05 20.70
CA HIS A 194 7.72 -15.00 21.73
C HIS A 194 8.70 -13.83 21.52
N ASN A 195 9.19 -13.64 20.29
CA ASN A 195 10.13 -12.55 19.95
C ASN A 195 9.50 -11.17 20.10
N ALA A 196 8.19 -11.05 19.88
CA ALA A 196 7.42 -9.85 20.16
C ALA A 196 7.04 -9.68 21.65
N LYS A 197 7.58 -10.55 22.53
CA LYS A 197 7.34 -10.57 23.98
C LYS A 197 5.85 -10.63 24.34
N GLN A 198 5.08 -11.34 23.51
CA GLN A 198 3.66 -11.51 23.74
C GLN A 198 3.45 -12.64 24.74
N SER A 199 2.95 -12.28 25.92
CA SER A 199 2.58 -13.23 26.98
C SER A 199 1.50 -14.23 26.50
N ARG A 200 0.66 -13.76 25.58
CA ARG A 200 -0.44 -14.47 24.97
C ARG A 200 -0.66 -13.98 23.54
N GLY A 201 -1.07 -14.89 22.66
CA GLY A 201 -1.27 -14.61 21.24
C GLY A 201 -2.22 -15.61 20.61
N GLN A 202 -2.74 -15.28 19.45
CA GLN A 202 -3.71 -16.09 18.72
C GLN A 202 -3.07 -16.61 17.44
N ILE A 203 -3.15 -17.91 17.19
CA ILE A 203 -2.71 -18.54 15.95
C ILE A 203 -3.98 -18.94 15.20
N ILE A 204 -4.18 -18.39 14.01
CA ILE A 204 -5.25 -18.81 13.10
C ILE A 204 -4.62 -19.66 12.01
N TRP A 205 -4.90 -20.95 12.04
CA TRP A 205 -4.35 -21.92 11.11
C TRP A 205 -5.35 -22.28 10.03
N ILE A 206 -5.00 -22.00 8.78
CA ILE A 206 -5.83 -22.22 7.60
C ILE A 206 -5.20 -23.37 6.81
N THR A 207 -5.86 -24.52 6.81
CA THR A 207 -5.35 -25.77 6.21
C THR A 207 -6.49 -26.71 5.83
N ASP A 208 -6.20 -27.69 5.01
CA ASP A 208 -7.09 -28.81 4.71
C ASP A 208 -6.83 -30.07 5.57
N GLY A 209 -5.81 -30.07 6.43
CA GLY A 209 -5.56 -31.19 7.30
C GLY A 209 -4.16 -31.25 7.91
N VAL A 210 -3.89 -32.39 8.54
CA VAL A 210 -2.59 -32.74 9.08
C VAL A 210 -2.37 -34.23 8.91
N GLU A 211 -1.17 -34.62 8.49
CA GLU A 211 -0.77 -36.02 8.44
C GLU A 211 -0.47 -36.52 9.85
N ASP A 212 -0.79 -37.78 10.13
CA ASP A 212 -0.68 -38.37 11.46
C ASP A 212 0.73 -38.26 12.07
N GLU A 213 1.77 -38.29 11.23
CA GLU A 213 3.18 -38.15 11.65
C GLU A 213 3.48 -36.80 12.33
N PHE A 214 2.75 -35.73 11.98
CA PHE A 214 3.03 -34.37 12.46
C PHE A 214 2.11 -33.92 13.60
N ILE A 215 1.11 -34.71 13.98
CA ILE A 215 0.16 -34.37 15.04
C ILE A 215 0.89 -34.14 16.37
N ASP A 216 1.73 -35.09 16.79
CA ASP A 216 2.49 -35.01 18.04
C ASP A 216 3.42 -33.79 18.06
N GLY A 217 4.05 -33.48 16.92
CA GLY A 217 4.92 -32.31 16.81
C GLY A 217 4.19 -30.98 16.95
N VAL A 218 2.92 -30.93 16.54
CA VAL A 218 2.04 -29.75 16.69
C VAL A 218 1.56 -29.61 18.15
N THR A 219 1.08 -30.71 18.75
CA THR A 219 0.58 -30.69 20.13
C THR A 219 1.69 -30.39 21.12
N ASP A 220 2.87 -30.99 20.97
CA ASP A 220 4.05 -30.72 21.80
C ASP A 220 4.50 -29.27 21.73
N ALA A 221 4.44 -28.65 20.55
CA ALA A 221 4.80 -27.25 20.37
C ALA A 221 3.87 -26.32 21.14
N LEU A 222 2.58 -26.67 21.25
CA LEU A 222 1.55 -25.84 21.90
C LEU A 222 1.41 -26.10 23.39
N ALA A 223 1.70 -27.33 23.86
CA ALA A 223 1.48 -27.78 25.24
C ALA A 223 2.14 -26.87 26.30
N ASN A 224 3.28 -26.26 25.99
CA ASN A 224 4.02 -25.39 26.90
C ASN A 224 3.73 -23.90 26.72
N THR A 225 2.69 -23.54 25.97
CA THR A 225 2.37 -22.15 25.64
C THR A 225 0.98 -21.75 26.12
N LYS A 226 0.78 -20.44 26.34
CA LYS A 226 -0.54 -19.85 26.60
C LYS A 226 -1.24 -19.36 25.32
N HIS A 227 -0.67 -19.66 24.15
CA HIS A 227 -1.22 -19.22 22.88
C HIS A 227 -2.46 -20.04 22.52
N LEU A 228 -3.42 -19.39 21.88
CA LEU A 228 -4.65 -20.04 21.42
C LEU A 228 -4.48 -20.45 19.96
N LEU A 229 -4.81 -21.70 19.61
CA LEU A 229 -4.82 -22.16 18.22
C LEU A 229 -6.25 -22.34 17.71
N SER A 230 -6.71 -21.46 16.83
CA SER A 230 -7.94 -21.65 16.07
C SER A 230 -7.63 -22.19 14.68
N VAL A 231 -8.42 -23.14 14.21
CA VAL A 231 -8.30 -23.73 12.87
C VAL A 231 -9.48 -23.31 12.01
N LEU A 232 -9.17 -22.78 10.83
CA LEU A 232 -10.11 -22.56 9.74
C LEU A 232 -9.86 -23.63 8.68
N ALA A 233 -10.63 -24.71 8.74
CA ALA A 233 -10.46 -25.91 7.94
C ALA A 233 -11.02 -25.70 6.52
N VAL A 234 -10.21 -25.97 5.49
CA VAL A 234 -10.55 -25.69 4.10
C VAL A 234 -10.71 -26.99 3.31
N GLY A 235 -11.86 -27.16 2.66
CA GLY A 235 -12.14 -28.29 1.79
C GLY A 235 -13.34 -29.10 2.26
N THR A 236 -13.49 -30.28 1.67
CA THR A 236 -14.61 -31.20 1.89
C THR A 236 -14.12 -32.60 2.21
N GLU A 237 -14.93 -33.38 2.94
CA GLU A 237 -14.62 -34.78 3.25
C GLU A 237 -14.60 -35.67 2.00
N GLN A 238 -15.34 -35.28 0.95
CA GLN A 238 -15.36 -35.99 -0.33
C GLN A 238 -14.06 -35.77 -1.11
N GLY A 239 -13.48 -34.57 -1.00
CA GLY A 239 -12.28 -34.15 -1.73
C GLY A 239 -12.54 -33.81 -3.19
N ALA A 240 -11.56 -33.18 -3.83
CA ALA A 240 -11.57 -32.86 -5.26
C ALA A 240 -10.18 -33.05 -5.87
N PRO A 241 -10.08 -33.33 -7.17
CA PRO A 241 -8.79 -33.55 -7.81
C PRO A 241 -8.01 -32.24 -7.92
N ILE A 242 -6.69 -32.34 -7.84
CA ILE A 242 -5.78 -31.20 -7.97
C ILE A 242 -5.47 -30.97 -9.45
N PRO A 243 -5.86 -29.83 -10.06
CA PRO A 243 -5.57 -29.54 -11.46
C PRO A 243 -4.08 -29.26 -11.67
N LEU A 244 -3.52 -29.69 -12.80
CA LEU A 244 -2.17 -29.32 -13.20
C LEU A 244 -2.15 -27.88 -13.76
N PRO A 245 -1.07 -27.09 -13.55
CA PRO A 245 -0.97 -25.71 -14.03
C PRO A 245 -1.20 -25.54 -15.54
N ASP A 246 -0.85 -26.56 -16.32
CA ASP A 246 -0.97 -26.56 -17.78
C ASP A 246 -2.41 -26.79 -18.28
N GLY A 247 -3.37 -26.97 -17.37
CA GLY A 247 -4.78 -27.27 -17.68
C GLY A 247 -5.03 -28.69 -18.22
N ASN A 248 -3.97 -29.45 -18.50
CA ASN A 248 -4.03 -30.77 -19.10
C ASN A 248 -4.00 -31.88 -18.03
N GLY A 249 -5.12 -32.04 -17.33
CA GLY A 249 -5.37 -33.15 -16.41
C GLY A 249 -5.12 -32.83 -14.94
N PHE A 250 -5.01 -33.89 -14.14
CA PHE A 250 -4.95 -33.83 -12.68
C PHE A 250 -3.67 -34.46 -12.14
N LEU A 251 -3.26 -34.04 -10.95
CA LEU A 251 -2.12 -34.62 -10.24
C LEU A 251 -2.36 -36.11 -9.98
N LYS A 252 -1.34 -36.92 -10.26
CA LYS A 252 -1.38 -38.38 -10.11
C LYS A 252 -0.32 -38.86 -9.14
N ASP A 253 -0.62 -39.96 -8.46
CA ASP A 253 0.33 -40.68 -7.62
C ASP A 253 1.34 -41.49 -8.48
N ASN A 254 2.32 -42.11 -7.81
CA ASN A 254 3.32 -42.97 -8.46
C ASN A 254 2.71 -44.21 -9.13
N SER A 255 1.45 -44.53 -8.82
CA SER A 255 0.70 -45.66 -9.40
C SER A 255 -0.18 -45.22 -10.59
N GLY A 256 -0.20 -43.92 -10.92
CA GLY A 256 -0.99 -43.35 -12.00
C GLY A 256 -2.44 -43.01 -11.64
N ASN A 257 -2.85 -43.14 -10.37
CA ASN A 257 -4.18 -42.78 -9.89
C ASN A 257 -4.27 -41.28 -9.62
N ILE A 258 -5.44 -40.68 -9.85
CA ILE A 258 -5.69 -39.27 -9.54
C ILE A 258 -5.71 -39.07 -8.03
N ILE A 259 -4.94 -38.09 -7.54
CA ILE A 259 -4.90 -37.73 -6.12
C ILE A 259 -6.15 -36.91 -5.78
N LEU A 260 -6.86 -37.33 -4.74
CA LEU A 260 -8.09 -36.71 -4.25
C LEU A 260 -7.93 -36.34 -2.76
N PRO A 261 -7.33 -35.17 -2.43
CA PRO A 261 -7.16 -34.74 -1.05
C PRO A 261 -8.50 -34.50 -0.35
N LYS A 262 -8.63 -35.04 0.86
CA LYS A 262 -9.84 -34.94 1.68
C LYS A 262 -9.56 -34.16 2.96
N LEU A 263 -10.56 -33.43 3.43
CA LEU A 263 -10.50 -32.74 4.72
C LEU A 263 -10.52 -33.76 5.87
N ASN A 264 -9.50 -33.75 6.74
CA ASN A 264 -9.47 -34.58 7.95
C ASN A 264 -9.94 -33.80 9.18
N THR A 265 -11.23 -33.92 9.51
CA THR A 265 -11.85 -33.13 10.58
C THR A 265 -11.51 -33.63 11.99
N SER A 266 -11.29 -34.94 12.18
CA SER A 266 -11.09 -35.53 13.51
C SER A 266 -9.75 -35.13 14.13
N SER A 267 -8.68 -35.14 13.34
CA SER A 267 -7.33 -34.80 13.80
C SER A 267 -7.25 -33.32 14.19
N LEU A 268 -7.80 -32.43 13.34
CA LEU A 268 -7.83 -30.99 13.59
C LEU A 268 -8.64 -30.64 14.86
N LYS A 269 -9.81 -31.25 15.06
CA LYS A 269 -10.63 -31.04 16.27
C LYS A 269 -9.89 -31.47 17.54
N SER A 270 -9.15 -32.57 17.48
CA SER A 270 -8.38 -33.07 18.62
C SER A 270 -7.28 -32.08 19.02
N ILE A 271 -6.47 -31.63 18.05
CA ILE A 271 -5.41 -30.62 18.26
C ILE A 271 -5.96 -29.32 18.86
N VAL A 272 -7.06 -28.81 18.29
CA VAL A 272 -7.68 -27.55 18.73
C VAL A 272 -8.21 -27.66 20.16
N SER A 273 -8.77 -28.82 20.53
CA SER A 273 -9.31 -29.04 21.87
C SER A 273 -8.24 -28.99 22.97
N GLU A 274 -7.03 -29.47 22.66
CA GLU A 274 -5.88 -29.40 23.58
C GLU A 274 -5.32 -27.97 23.67
N ALA A 275 -5.33 -27.22 22.56
CA ALA A 275 -4.82 -25.86 22.48
C ALA A 275 -5.82 -24.76 22.89
N ASN A 276 -6.95 -25.13 23.52
CA ASN A 276 -8.00 -24.22 23.99
C ASN A 276 -8.54 -23.25 22.91
N GLY A 277 -8.52 -23.65 21.63
CA GLY A 277 -8.99 -22.80 20.54
C GLY A 277 -10.33 -23.21 19.95
N GLN A 278 -10.59 -22.82 18.70
CA GLN A 278 -11.83 -23.13 17.99
C GLN A 278 -11.57 -23.74 16.62
N TYR A 279 -12.39 -24.74 16.26
CA TYR A 279 -12.38 -25.36 14.95
C TYR A 279 -13.59 -24.85 14.18
N VAL A 280 -13.35 -24.34 12.97
CA VAL A 280 -14.38 -23.80 12.08
C VAL A 280 -14.11 -24.29 10.67
N GLU A 281 -15.14 -24.74 9.98
CA GLU A 281 -15.05 -25.07 8.56
C GLU A 281 -15.25 -23.82 7.71
N LEU A 282 -14.39 -23.63 6.71
CA LEU A 282 -14.42 -22.48 5.83
C LEU A 282 -15.68 -22.52 4.96
N THR A 283 -16.43 -21.42 4.98
CA THR A 283 -17.67 -21.30 4.20
C THR A 283 -17.55 -20.33 3.04
N ALA A 284 -18.57 -20.32 2.19
CA ALA A 284 -18.66 -19.39 1.08
C ALA A 284 -18.95 -17.93 1.55
N SER A 285 -19.71 -17.78 2.64
CA SER A 285 -20.10 -16.52 3.31
C SER A 285 -19.09 -16.11 4.37
N ASN A 286 -19.22 -14.93 5.00
CA ASN A 286 -18.32 -14.45 6.06
C ASN A 286 -18.67 -14.93 7.48
N ASP A 287 -19.67 -15.80 7.62
CA ASP A 287 -20.14 -16.28 8.92
C ASP A 287 -19.04 -17.00 9.73
N ASP A 288 -18.13 -17.68 9.03
CA ASP A 288 -16.97 -18.38 9.60
C ASP A 288 -15.96 -17.41 10.22
N VAL A 289 -15.62 -16.34 9.50
CA VAL A 289 -14.70 -15.28 9.94
C VAL A 289 -15.32 -14.51 11.10
N ASP A 290 -16.59 -14.11 10.98
CA ASP A 290 -17.29 -13.38 12.03
C ASP A 290 -17.34 -14.18 13.33
N PHE A 291 -17.63 -15.49 13.25
CA PHE A 291 -17.66 -16.38 14.42
C PHE A 291 -16.28 -16.52 15.09
N ILE A 292 -15.21 -16.73 14.32
CA ILE A 292 -13.85 -16.80 14.87
C ILE A 292 -13.50 -15.47 15.56
N MET A 293 -13.76 -14.35 14.89
CA MET A 293 -13.39 -13.03 15.37
C MET A 293 -14.15 -12.64 16.63
N GLU A 294 -15.43 -12.99 16.72
CA GLU A 294 -16.24 -12.77 17.91
C GLU A 294 -15.74 -13.59 19.11
N ILE A 295 -15.46 -14.88 18.93
CA ILE A 295 -14.96 -15.72 20.03
C ILE A 295 -13.59 -15.25 20.53
N LEU A 296 -12.71 -14.88 19.60
CA LEU A 296 -11.38 -14.36 19.94
C LEU A 296 -11.49 -13.04 20.71
N ALA A 297 -12.47 -12.19 20.38
CA ALA A 297 -12.74 -10.95 21.12
C ALA A 297 -13.35 -11.20 22.51
N GLN A 298 -14.32 -12.13 22.64
CA GLN A 298 -14.94 -12.45 23.94
C GLN A 298 -13.94 -13.06 24.92
N LYS A 299 -13.06 -13.95 24.44
CA LYS A 299 -12.06 -14.60 25.28
C LYS A 299 -11.03 -13.61 25.84
N LYS A 300 -10.72 -12.55 25.07
CA LYS A 300 -9.89 -11.43 25.51
C LYS A 300 -10.52 -10.67 26.70
N GLU A 301 -11.82 -10.38 26.65
CA GLU A 301 -12.50 -9.68 27.75
C GLU A 301 -12.59 -10.54 29.01
N PHE A 302 -12.86 -11.84 28.86
CA PHE A 302 -12.93 -12.76 29.99
C PHE A 302 -11.58 -12.89 30.73
N ASP A 303 -10.48 -12.98 30.00
CA ASP A 303 -9.16 -13.17 30.58
C ASP A 303 -8.56 -11.90 31.17
N LYS A 304 -8.88 -10.72 30.59
CA LYS A 304 -8.50 -9.42 31.17
C LYS A 304 -9.04 -9.25 32.59
N ASN A 305 -10.27 -9.70 32.83
CA ASN A 305 -10.90 -9.62 34.16
C ASN A 305 -10.29 -10.59 35.20
N ASN A 306 -9.59 -11.64 34.76
CA ASN A 306 -8.91 -12.60 35.64
C ASN A 306 -7.45 -12.21 35.92
N ASP A 307 -6.70 -11.70 34.93
CA ASP A 307 -5.26 -11.38 35.08
C ASP A 307 -5.01 -10.07 35.83
N ASP A 308 -5.96 -9.11 35.79
CA ASP A 308 -5.93 -7.88 36.61
C ASP A 308 -5.91 -8.17 38.14
N SER A 309 -6.23 -9.39 38.56
CA SER A 309 -6.18 -9.80 39.97
C SER A 309 -4.80 -10.33 40.42
N LEU A 310 -3.88 -10.64 39.50
CA LEU A 310 -2.60 -11.30 39.82
C LEU A 310 -1.35 -10.56 39.33
N ASN A 311 -1.42 -9.74 38.27
CA ASN A 311 -0.24 -9.13 37.64
C ASN A 311 -0.34 -7.61 37.43
N ALA A 312 -0.79 -6.86 38.45
CA ALA A 312 -0.90 -5.39 38.42
C ALA A 312 0.44 -4.61 38.30
N ASN A 313 1.59 -5.29 38.14
CA ASN A 313 2.91 -4.65 38.20
C ASN A 313 3.68 -4.61 36.86
N GLU A 314 3.27 -5.32 35.79
CA GLU A 314 4.08 -5.43 34.55
C GLU A 314 3.51 -4.67 33.33
N SER A 315 2.20 -4.40 33.29
CA SER A 315 1.54 -3.66 32.19
C SER A 315 1.66 -2.14 32.32
N ASP A 316 2.23 -1.64 33.42
CA ASP A 316 2.38 -0.22 33.70
C ASP A 316 3.68 0.37 33.12
N LYS A 317 3.95 0.16 31.82
CA LYS A 317 4.89 1.02 31.07
C LYS A 317 4.24 2.39 30.87
N ARG A 318 4.20 3.15 31.96
CA ARG A 318 3.75 4.54 31.99
C ARG A 318 4.84 5.40 31.36
N ILE A 319 4.57 5.96 30.19
CA ILE A 319 5.45 7.01 29.64
C ILE A 319 5.11 8.29 30.39
N SER A 320 6.09 8.76 31.17
CA SER A 320 6.07 10.03 31.86
C SER A 320 6.03 11.17 30.85
N ARG A 321 4.92 11.92 30.78
CA ARG A 321 4.85 13.16 30.00
C ARG A 321 4.82 14.36 30.93
N TRP A 322 5.83 15.21 30.83
CA TRP A 322 5.89 16.48 31.54
C TRP A 322 4.90 17.48 30.95
N ILE A 323 4.13 18.15 31.82
CA ILE A 323 3.19 19.20 31.45
C ILE A 323 3.90 20.54 31.51
N ASP A 324 3.67 21.36 30.48
CA ASP A 324 4.10 22.75 30.46
C ASP A 324 3.23 23.56 31.45
N ASP A 325 3.85 24.05 32.53
CA ASP A 325 3.25 24.90 33.55
C ASP A 325 3.45 26.41 33.26
N GLY A 326 4.07 26.75 32.13
CA GLY A 326 4.32 28.12 31.67
C GLY A 326 3.05 28.95 31.46
N TYR A 327 1.91 28.29 31.23
CA TYR A 327 0.62 28.98 31.09
C TYR A 327 0.22 29.77 32.35
N TRP A 328 0.71 29.44 33.55
CA TRP A 328 0.44 30.25 34.75
C TRP A 328 0.98 31.67 34.64
N LEU A 329 2.11 31.86 33.95
CA LEU A 329 2.69 33.17 33.71
C LEU A 329 1.83 34.02 32.76
N SER A 330 1.01 33.40 31.91
CA SER A 330 0.13 34.12 30.96
C SER A 330 -0.88 35.04 31.67
N TRP A 331 -1.37 34.64 32.85
CA TRP A 331 -2.25 35.47 33.68
C TRP A 331 -1.55 36.73 34.18
N ILE A 332 -0.33 36.58 34.69
CA ILE A 332 0.50 37.71 35.19
C ILE A 332 0.84 38.66 34.03
N ILE A 333 1.24 38.09 32.89
CA ILE A 333 1.52 38.84 31.65
C ILE A 333 0.28 39.63 31.21
N GLY A 334 -0.91 39.01 31.22
CA GLY A 334 -2.18 39.66 30.88
C GLY A 334 -2.50 40.85 31.78
N VAL A 335 -2.30 40.72 33.10
CA VAL A 335 -2.51 41.82 34.05
C VAL A 335 -1.52 42.97 33.84
N LEU A 336 -0.23 42.66 33.66
CA LEU A 336 0.80 43.67 33.38
C LEU A 336 0.53 44.40 32.07
N PHE A 337 0.02 43.68 31.07
CA PHE A 337 -0.41 44.24 29.80
C PHE A 337 -1.61 45.18 29.95
N LEU A 338 -2.63 44.79 30.73
CA LEU A 338 -3.79 45.65 31.04
C LEU A 338 -3.37 46.93 31.78
N ILE A 339 -2.48 46.85 32.77
CA ILE A 339 -1.94 48.03 33.47
C ILE A 339 -1.26 48.98 32.48
N ARG A 340 -0.55 48.43 31.49
CA ARG A 340 0.09 49.24 30.45
C ARG A 340 -0.93 49.92 29.54
N LEU A 341 -1.97 49.20 29.10
CA LEU A 341 -3.06 49.75 28.31
C LEU A 341 -3.75 50.90 29.04
N LEU A 342 -4.12 50.70 30.31
CA LEU A 342 -4.79 51.71 31.13
C LEU A 342 -3.93 52.96 31.35
N LYS A 343 -2.61 52.81 31.53
CA LYS A 343 -1.68 53.94 31.65
C LYS A 343 -1.52 54.74 30.36
N ASN A 344 -1.58 54.08 29.20
CA ASN A 344 -1.42 54.73 27.90
C ASN A 344 -2.74 55.30 27.34
N SER A 345 -3.90 54.76 27.70
CA SER A 345 -5.21 55.16 27.16
C SER A 345 -5.70 56.53 27.67
N PHE A 346 -5.16 57.02 28.79
CA PHE A 346 -5.56 58.29 29.41
C PHE A 346 -4.62 59.48 29.12
N SER A 347 -3.60 59.31 28.27
CA SER A 347 -2.66 60.40 27.94
C SER A 347 -2.82 60.85 26.47
N PRO A 348 -3.51 61.96 26.19
CA PRO A 348 -3.93 62.35 24.83
C PRO A 348 -2.80 62.95 23.95
N LYS A 349 -1.52 62.68 24.24
CA LYS A 349 -0.37 63.30 23.53
C LYS A 349 0.75 62.35 23.10
N SER A 350 0.48 61.07 22.87
CA SER A 350 1.54 60.10 22.56
C SER A 350 1.27 59.29 21.30
N ASN A 351 1.99 59.63 20.23
CA ASN A 351 2.19 58.79 19.03
C ASN A 351 2.87 57.43 19.33
N GLN A 352 3.07 57.04 20.60
CA GLN A 352 3.56 55.72 20.97
C GLN A 352 2.47 54.63 20.94
N PHE A 353 1.22 54.99 20.67
CA PHE A 353 0.12 54.04 20.51
C PHE A 353 0.35 53.04 19.36
N ASN A 354 1.12 53.42 18.33
CA ASN A 354 1.32 52.62 17.13
C ASN A 354 2.49 51.62 17.18
N SER A 355 3.50 51.79 18.04
CA SER A 355 4.68 50.89 18.03
C SER A 355 4.49 49.61 18.88
N SER A 356 3.62 49.65 19.90
CA SER A 356 3.40 48.51 20.80
C SER A 356 2.30 47.57 20.28
N PHE A 357 1.32 48.08 19.53
CA PHE A 357 0.32 47.26 18.84
C PHE A 357 0.94 46.44 17.70
N GLY A 358 1.92 46.98 16.97
CA GLY A 358 2.60 46.26 15.90
C GLY A 358 3.36 45.01 16.38
N LEU A 359 4.12 45.12 17.48
CA LEU A 359 4.87 43.98 18.04
C LEU A 359 3.96 42.90 18.65
N ILE A 360 2.82 43.30 19.22
CA ILE A 360 1.87 42.37 19.85
C ILE A 360 0.96 41.73 18.80
N PHE A 361 0.57 42.45 17.75
CA PHE A 361 -0.11 41.89 16.59
C PHE A 361 0.79 40.89 15.85
N ILE A 362 2.08 41.18 15.70
CA ILE A 362 3.08 40.25 15.12
C ILE A 362 3.28 38.99 15.99
N LEU A 363 3.20 39.10 17.32
CA LEU A 363 3.35 37.96 18.23
C LEU A 363 2.05 37.14 18.39
N LEU A 364 0.87 37.78 18.32
CA LEU A 364 -0.44 37.11 18.28
C LEU A 364 -0.72 36.44 16.93
N THR A 365 -0.25 37.00 15.81
CA THR A 365 -0.30 36.30 14.51
C THR A 365 0.67 35.12 14.49
N ALA A 366 1.85 35.22 15.10
CA ALA A 366 2.78 34.10 15.21
C ALA A 366 2.22 32.90 16.02
N SER A 367 1.29 33.14 16.96
CA SER A 367 0.60 32.07 17.71
C SER A 367 -0.69 31.59 17.03
N GLY A 368 -1.24 32.34 16.07
CA GLY A 368 -2.38 31.93 15.23
C GLY A 368 -2.00 31.12 13.98
N PHE A 369 -0.71 31.06 13.62
CA PHE A 369 -0.25 30.36 12.40
C PHE A 369 -0.21 28.82 12.52
N THR A 370 -0.47 28.22 13.68
CA THR A 370 -0.50 26.74 13.81
C THR A 370 -1.80 26.10 13.34
N SER A 371 -2.77 26.87 12.84
CA SER A 371 -4.08 26.34 12.41
C SER A 371 -4.37 26.48 10.90
N PHE A 372 -3.39 26.80 10.06
CA PHE A 372 -3.58 26.73 8.61
C PHE A 372 -3.45 25.28 8.11
N ASN A 373 -4.51 24.49 8.30
CA ASN A 373 -4.78 23.31 7.46
C ASN A 373 -5.45 23.75 6.15
N ALA A 374 -4.84 24.70 5.43
CA ALA A 374 -5.14 24.88 4.02
C ALA A 374 -4.25 23.90 3.27
N LYS A 375 -4.84 22.94 2.55
CA LYS A 375 -4.13 22.09 1.59
C LYS A 375 -3.37 23.00 0.63
N ALA A 376 -2.06 23.11 0.85
CA ALA A 376 -1.18 24.04 0.18
C ALA A 376 -0.59 23.36 -1.05
N GLU A 377 -1.40 23.20 -2.10
CA GLU A 377 -0.97 22.58 -3.36
C GLU A 377 0.22 23.31 -4.03
N GLY A 378 0.53 24.55 -3.64
CA GLY A 378 1.69 25.31 -4.13
C GLY A 378 2.94 25.28 -3.23
N TRP A 379 2.78 25.17 -1.90
CA TRP A 379 3.93 25.22 -0.99
C TRP A 379 4.56 23.84 -0.75
N ASP A 380 3.78 22.76 -0.84
CA ASP A 380 4.30 21.39 -0.72
C ASP A 380 5.32 21.06 -1.83
N SER A 381 5.15 21.59 -3.04
CA SER A 381 6.13 21.43 -4.13
C SER A 381 7.48 22.05 -3.76
N ILE A 382 7.48 23.26 -3.20
CA ILE A 382 8.70 23.99 -2.84
C ILE A 382 9.42 23.32 -1.67
N TRP A 383 8.68 22.90 -0.65
CA TRP A 383 9.26 22.15 0.47
C TRP A 383 9.74 20.76 0.05
N ASN A 384 9.01 20.05 -0.82
CA ASN A 384 9.49 18.77 -1.34
C ASN A 384 10.74 18.93 -2.21
N ASP A 385 10.85 19.97 -3.05
CA ASP A 385 12.04 20.23 -3.86
C ASP A 385 13.27 20.64 -3.02
N LEU A 386 13.05 21.32 -1.89
CA LEU A 386 14.14 21.71 -0.97
C LEU A 386 14.70 20.52 -0.17
N TRP A 387 13.85 19.57 0.21
CA TRP A 387 14.21 18.50 1.14
C TRP A 387 14.27 17.10 0.52
N LYS A 388 13.83 16.95 -0.73
CA LYS A 388 13.73 15.66 -1.40
C LYS A 388 14.19 15.76 -2.84
N THR A 389 15.01 14.82 -3.25
CA THR A 389 15.45 14.75 -4.64
C THR A 389 14.27 14.43 -5.55
N LYS A 390 14.37 14.79 -6.84
CA LYS A 390 13.32 14.45 -7.81
C LYS A 390 13.07 12.95 -7.88
N ASP A 391 14.11 12.12 -7.76
CA ASP A 391 13.97 10.66 -7.67
C ASP A 391 13.15 10.22 -6.44
N GLN A 392 13.32 10.85 -5.27
CA GLN A 392 12.49 10.55 -4.09
C GLN A 392 11.03 10.98 -4.27
N GLN A 393 10.79 12.07 -5.02
CA GLN A 393 9.45 12.50 -5.37
C GLN A 393 8.83 11.56 -6.41
N ALA A 394 9.61 11.15 -7.41
CA ALA A 394 9.23 10.20 -8.45
C ALA A 394 8.89 8.84 -7.86
N GLN A 395 9.67 8.36 -6.89
CA GLN A 395 9.43 7.13 -6.16
C GLN A 395 8.11 7.18 -5.39
N ARG A 396 7.81 8.28 -4.70
CA ARG A 396 6.49 8.42 -4.05
C ARG A 396 5.34 8.45 -5.05
N ALA A 397 5.50 9.14 -6.19
CA ALA A 397 4.51 9.11 -7.25
C ALA A 397 4.32 7.69 -7.81
N PHE A 398 5.40 6.92 -7.92
CA PHE A 398 5.39 5.53 -8.34
C PHE A 398 4.60 4.65 -7.35
N GLU A 399 4.84 4.79 -6.05
CA GLU A 399 4.12 4.09 -4.98
C GLU A 399 2.63 4.44 -4.93
N GLN A 400 2.29 5.69 -5.27
CA GLN A 400 0.90 6.16 -5.41
C GLN A 400 0.23 5.73 -6.73
N LYS A 401 0.92 4.94 -7.57
CA LYS A 401 0.48 4.49 -8.90
C LYS A 401 0.30 5.62 -9.93
N ASP A 402 0.81 6.82 -9.67
CA ASP A 402 0.89 7.91 -10.65
C ASP A 402 2.17 7.76 -11.49
N TYR A 403 2.19 6.73 -12.33
CA TYR A 403 3.35 6.35 -13.13
C TYR A 403 3.73 7.39 -14.19
N LYS A 404 2.75 8.14 -14.72
CA LYS A 404 3.00 9.21 -15.70
C LYS A 404 3.78 10.36 -15.08
N ARG A 405 3.39 10.80 -13.88
CA ARG A 405 4.14 11.81 -13.12
C ARG A 405 5.48 11.28 -12.63
N SER A 406 5.52 10.03 -12.18
CA SER A 406 6.77 9.38 -11.76
C SER A 406 7.82 9.38 -12.89
N ALA A 407 7.42 9.02 -14.11
CA ALA A 407 8.28 8.99 -15.28
C ALA A 407 8.83 10.38 -15.69
N SER A 408 8.13 11.47 -15.38
CA SER A 408 8.62 12.82 -15.68
C SER A 408 9.59 13.34 -14.61
N LEU A 409 9.57 12.77 -13.40
CA LEU A 409 10.37 13.20 -12.26
C LEU A 409 11.68 12.40 -12.13
N PHE A 410 11.71 11.11 -12.46
CA PHE A 410 12.92 10.29 -12.34
C PHE A 410 14.05 10.83 -13.25
N GLU A 411 15.22 11.03 -12.66
CA GLU A 411 16.48 11.33 -13.35
C GLU A 411 17.23 10.03 -13.70
N ASN A 412 17.10 8.99 -12.87
CA ASN A 412 17.64 7.67 -13.16
C ASN A 412 16.92 7.02 -14.36
N ASP A 413 17.68 6.62 -15.39
CA ASP A 413 17.14 6.09 -16.65
C ASP A 413 16.39 4.75 -16.49
N ASP A 414 16.84 3.83 -15.63
CA ASP A 414 16.19 2.52 -15.41
C ASP A 414 14.85 2.67 -14.67
N TRP A 415 14.81 3.51 -13.62
CA TRP A 415 13.57 3.80 -12.88
C TRP A 415 12.57 4.58 -13.73
N LYS A 416 13.06 5.54 -14.51
CA LYS A 416 12.25 6.25 -15.49
C LYS A 416 11.67 5.31 -16.55
N ALA A 417 12.47 4.37 -17.05
CA ALA A 417 12.02 3.35 -18.00
C ALA A 417 10.95 2.43 -17.37
N SER A 418 11.14 2.03 -16.12
CA SER A 418 10.19 1.24 -15.35
C SER A 418 8.85 1.96 -15.12
N ALA A 419 8.88 3.27 -14.83
CA ALA A 419 7.69 4.10 -14.73
C ALA A 419 6.97 4.26 -16.07
N ASN A 420 7.72 4.38 -17.18
CA ASN A 420 7.14 4.38 -18.52
C ASN A 420 6.51 3.03 -18.88
N TYR A 421 7.12 1.92 -18.47
CA TYR A 421 6.57 0.58 -18.67
C TYR A 421 5.24 0.41 -17.93
N LYS A 422 5.18 0.81 -16.65
CA LYS A 422 3.95 0.75 -15.82
C LYS A 422 2.84 1.71 -16.25
N SER A 423 3.15 2.71 -17.07
CA SER A 423 2.17 3.64 -17.67
C SER A 423 1.79 3.28 -19.11
N ASP A 424 2.09 2.06 -19.54
CA ASP A 424 1.88 1.52 -20.91
C ASP A 424 2.62 2.30 -22.01
N ASN A 425 3.58 3.15 -21.66
CA ASN A 425 4.44 3.87 -22.59
C ASN A 425 5.66 3.02 -22.97
N PHE A 426 5.40 1.86 -23.60
CA PHE A 426 6.43 0.87 -23.92
C PHE A 426 7.53 1.42 -24.83
N LYS A 427 7.21 2.32 -25.76
CA LYS A 427 8.21 2.95 -26.64
C LYS A 427 9.30 3.69 -25.84
N SER A 428 8.89 4.45 -24.83
CA SER A 428 9.82 5.19 -23.98
C SER A 428 10.56 4.28 -23.01
N ALA A 429 9.88 3.24 -22.51
CA ALA A 429 10.49 2.21 -21.66
C ALA A 429 11.60 1.45 -22.40
N ILE A 430 11.35 0.97 -23.62
CA ILE A 430 12.33 0.28 -24.46
C ILE A 430 13.56 1.16 -24.70
N ALA A 431 13.35 2.43 -25.04
CA ALA A 431 14.44 3.38 -25.27
C ALA A 431 15.28 3.61 -24.00
N GLY A 432 14.63 3.71 -22.84
CA GLY A 432 15.31 3.86 -21.55
C GLY A 432 16.13 2.62 -21.17
N PHE A 433 15.52 1.43 -21.19
CA PHE A 433 16.21 0.17 -20.88
C PHE A 433 17.33 -0.17 -21.89
N SER A 434 17.24 0.32 -23.12
CA SER A 434 18.30 0.13 -24.13
C SER A 434 19.60 0.89 -23.81
N LYS A 435 19.58 1.84 -22.88
CA LYS A 435 20.79 2.54 -22.42
C LYS A 435 21.60 1.70 -21.42
N GLY A 436 20.93 0.81 -20.69
CA GLY A 436 21.58 -0.10 -19.76
C GLY A 436 22.22 -1.29 -20.47
N SER A 437 23.24 -1.87 -19.86
CA SER A 437 23.99 -3.03 -20.39
C SER A 437 24.12 -4.19 -19.39
N ASN A 438 23.30 -4.18 -18.34
CA ASN A 438 23.22 -5.24 -17.33
C ASN A 438 22.04 -6.18 -17.62
N ALA A 439 22.01 -7.32 -16.92
CA ALA A 439 21.00 -8.36 -17.11
C ALA A 439 19.57 -7.83 -16.88
N ASP A 440 19.35 -7.01 -15.85
CA ASP A 440 18.06 -6.40 -15.52
C ASP A 440 17.55 -5.47 -16.62
N SER A 441 18.41 -4.62 -17.18
CA SER A 441 18.05 -3.72 -18.28
C SER A 441 17.67 -4.52 -19.53
N PHE A 442 18.40 -5.61 -19.84
CA PHE A 442 18.03 -6.49 -20.95
C PHE A 442 16.71 -7.22 -20.71
N TYR A 443 16.47 -7.69 -19.48
CA TYR A 443 15.26 -8.40 -19.10
C TYR A 443 14.03 -7.48 -19.16
N ASN A 444 14.15 -6.28 -18.58
CA ASN A 444 13.09 -5.29 -18.60
C ASN A 444 12.81 -4.75 -20.00
N ARG A 445 13.85 -4.62 -20.84
CA ARG A 445 13.68 -4.31 -22.27
C ARG A 445 12.90 -5.43 -22.97
N ALA A 446 13.22 -6.70 -22.69
CA ALA A 446 12.53 -7.85 -23.27
C ALA A 446 11.04 -7.86 -22.89
N ASN A 447 10.72 -7.62 -21.62
CA ASN A 447 9.33 -7.48 -21.16
C ASN A 447 8.59 -6.34 -21.88
N ALA A 448 9.22 -5.17 -22.00
CA ALA A 448 8.64 -4.03 -22.71
C ALA A 448 8.42 -4.31 -24.21
N LEU A 449 9.36 -5.00 -24.85
CA LEU A 449 9.25 -5.44 -26.24
C LEU A 449 8.10 -6.43 -26.43
N ALA A 450 7.99 -7.43 -25.54
CA ALA A 450 6.92 -8.41 -25.57
C ALA A 450 5.54 -7.75 -25.43
N LYS A 451 5.36 -6.86 -24.44
CA LYS A 451 4.12 -6.09 -24.26
C LYS A 451 3.79 -5.18 -25.44
N SER A 452 4.81 -4.71 -26.16
CA SER A 452 4.64 -3.94 -27.41
C SER A 452 4.45 -4.80 -28.67
N LYS A 453 4.22 -6.12 -28.53
CA LYS A 453 4.03 -7.10 -29.60
C LYS A 453 5.25 -7.30 -30.52
N LYS A 454 6.44 -6.92 -30.09
CA LYS A 454 7.72 -7.11 -30.81
C LYS A 454 8.39 -8.38 -30.30
N LEU A 455 7.81 -9.55 -30.63
CA LEU A 455 8.15 -10.82 -29.98
C LEU A 455 9.57 -11.29 -30.33
N GLU A 456 10.00 -11.15 -31.58
CA GLU A 456 11.34 -11.53 -32.02
C GLU A 456 12.42 -10.69 -31.34
N GLU A 457 12.22 -9.37 -31.26
CA GLU A 457 13.13 -8.46 -30.55
C GLU A 457 13.17 -8.77 -29.04
N ALA A 458 12.03 -9.17 -28.46
CA ALA A 458 11.94 -9.56 -27.06
C ALA A 458 12.77 -10.82 -26.77
N ILE A 459 12.67 -11.85 -27.62
CA ILE A 459 13.46 -13.09 -27.51
C ILE A 459 14.96 -12.77 -27.52
N VAL A 460 15.42 -11.93 -28.45
CA VAL A 460 16.84 -11.50 -28.52
C VAL A 460 17.28 -10.79 -27.24
N SER A 461 16.39 -10.00 -26.63
CA SER A 461 16.71 -9.31 -25.37
C SER A 461 16.74 -10.28 -24.18
N TYR A 462 15.86 -11.29 -24.12
CA TYR A 462 15.97 -12.35 -23.13
C TYR A 462 17.25 -13.17 -23.29
N ASP A 463 17.65 -13.48 -24.52
CA ASP A 463 18.93 -14.16 -24.78
C ASP A 463 20.11 -13.33 -24.28
N SER A 464 20.04 -12.01 -24.40
CA SER A 464 21.06 -11.10 -23.85
C SER A 464 21.10 -11.14 -22.32
N THR A 465 19.94 -11.23 -21.65
CA THR A 465 19.89 -11.47 -20.19
C THR A 465 20.53 -12.80 -19.83
N LEU A 466 20.16 -13.89 -20.53
CA LEU A 466 20.64 -15.25 -20.24
C LEU A 466 22.14 -15.42 -20.58
N ALA A 467 22.69 -14.62 -21.49
CA ALA A 467 24.11 -14.59 -21.75
C ALA A 467 24.91 -14.01 -20.57
N LEU A 468 24.33 -13.08 -19.81
CA LEU A 468 24.94 -12.52 -18.60
C LEU A 468 24.62 -13.35 -17.35
N GLU A 469 23.39 -13.83 -17.24
CA GLU A 469 22.89 -14.62 -16.12
C GLU A 469 22.19 -15.89 -16.64
N PRO A 470 22.94 -16.98 -16.90
CA PRO A 470 22.38 -18.21 -17.47
C PRO A 470 21.29 -18.88 -16.63
N GLU A 471 21.27 -18.63 -15.33
CA GLU A 471 20.29 -19.17 -14.37
C GLU A 471 19.14 -18.18 -14.08
N HIS A 472 18.94 -17.13 -14.90
CA HIS A 472 17.89 -16.15 -14.69
C HIS A 472 16.49 -16.73 -15.00
N GLU A 473 15.89 -17.40 -14.02
CA GLU A 473 14.62 -18.14 -14.14
C GLU A 473 13.50 -17.37 -14.85
N ASP A 474 13.26 -16.09 -14.50
CA ASP A 474 12.15 -15.34 -15.10
C ASP A 474 12.38 -15.05 -16.58
N ALA A 475 13.65 -14.89 -16.99
CA ALA A 475 13.99 -14.68 -18.39
C ALA A 475 13.80 -15.98 -19.17
N ILE A 476 14.17 -17.13 -18.59
CA ILE A 476 13.91 -18.46 -19.18
C ILE A 476 12.40 -18.66 -19.36
N PHE A 477 11.62 -18.39 -18.31
CA PHE A 477 10.18 -18.58 -18.30
C PHE A 477 9.46 -17.63 -19.27
N ASN A 478 9.72 -16.32 -19.19
CA ASN A 478 9.08 -15.34 -20.06
C ASN A 478 9.50 -15.51 -21.52
N LYS A 479 10.76 -15.87 -21.79
CA LYS A 479 11.22 -16.19 -23.14
C LYS A 479 10.41 -17.34 -23.73
N LYS A 480 10.20 -18.43 -22.98
CA LYS A 480 9.39 -19.56 -23.42
C LYS A 480 7.96 -19.14 -23.79
N ILE A 481 7.32 -18.29 -22.97
CA ILE A 481 5.99 -17.74 -23.27
C ILE A 481 6.03 -16.96 -24.60
N VAL A 482 7.01 -16.08 -24.78
CA VAL A 482 7.13 -15.26 -26.00
C VAL A 482 7.43 -16.12 -27.23
N GLU A 483 8.22 -17.18 -27.10
CA GLU A 483 8.46 -18.16 -28.18
C GLU A 483 7.17 -18.90 -28.58
N GLU A 484 6.36 -19.31 -27.61
CA GLU A 484 5.05 -19.93 -27.85
C GLU A 484 4.09 -18.95 -28.54
N MET A 485 4.05 -17.68 -28.09
CA MET A 485 3.26 -16.62 -28.73
C MET A 485 3.70 -16.41 -30.19
N LEU A 486 5.00 -16.35 -30.45
CA LEU A 486 5.55 -16.17 -31.79
C LEU A 486 5.17 -17.33 -32.71
N LYS A 487 5.25 -18.56 -32.20
CA LYS A 487 4.86 -19.76 -32.95
C LYS A 487 3.37 -19.74 -33.29
N GLN A 488 2.50 -19.38 -32.35
CA GLN A 488 1.07 -19.24 -32.60
C GLN A 488 0.77 -18.16 -33.63
N GLN A 489 1.46 -17.01 -33.57
CA GLN A 489 1.33 -15.94 -34.55
C GLN A 489 1.69 -16.45 -35.96
N GLN A 490 2.80 -17.16 -36.10
CA GLN A 490 3.22 -17.74 -37.40
C GLN A 490 2.28 -18.82 -37.93
N GLU A 491 1.74 -19.68 -37.06
CA GLU A 491 0.75 -20.69 -37.46
C GLU A 491 -0.56 -20.04 -37.93
N GLN A 492 -0.95 -18.93 -37.30
CA GLN A 492 -2.15 -18.20 -37.68
C GLN A 492 -1.95 -17.39 -38.98
N ASP A 493 -0.79 -16.76 -39.16
CA ASP A 493 -0.44 -16.06 -40.41
C ASP A 493 -0.45 -17.01 -41.62
N LYS A 494 -0.02 -18.26 -41.43
CA LYS A 494 -0.13 -19.32 -42.46
C LYS A 494 -1.58 -19.68 -42.77
N LYS A 495 -2.44 -19.81 -41.76
CA LYS A 495 -3.88 -20.09 -41.97
C LYS A 495 -4.58 -18.94 -42.68
N ASP A 496 -4.23 -17.69 -42.37
CA ASP A 496 -4.78 -16.50 -43.02
C ASP A 496 -4.31 -16.42 -44.49
N GLN A 497 -3.07 -16.83 -44.79
CA GLN A 497 -2.59 -16.99 -46.18
C GLN A 497 -3.32 -18.09 -46.93
N GLU A 498 -3.52 -19.27 -46.32
CA GLU A 498 -4.26 -20.37 -46.94
C GLU A 498 -5.74 -20.03 -47.20
N LYS A 499 -6.38 -19.25 -46.32
CA LYS A 499 -7.74 -18.72 -46.55
C LYS A 499 -7.77 -17.77 -47.75
N LYS A 500 -6.81 -16.84 -47.84
CA LYS A 500 -6.70 -15.89 -48.96
C LYS A 500 -6.39 -16.55 -50.30
N ASP A 501 -5.59 -17.62 -50.28
CA ASP A 501 -5.27 -18.39 -51.49
C ASP A 501 -6.48 -19.20 -51.98
N LYS A 502 -7.32 -19.71 -51.07
CA LYS A 502 -8.60 -20.36 -51.41
C LYS A 502 -9.62 -19.38 -51.98
N GLU A 503 -9.82 -18.21 -51.37
CA GLU A 503 -10.71 -17.17 -51.93
C GLU A 503 -10.27 -16.69 -53.32
N ASN A 504 -8.96 -16.63 -53.58
CA ASN A 504 -8.43 -16.27 -54.90
C ASN A 504 -8.54 -17.41 -55.93
N GLN A 505 -8.63 -18.68 -55.50
CA GLN A 505 -8.94 -19.81 -56.37
C GLN A 505 -10.43 -19.84 -56.72
N ASP A 506 -11.31 -19.64 -55.75
CA ASP A 506 -12.76 -19.63 -55.96
C ASP A 506 -13.17 -18.49 -56.92
N LYS A 507 -12.57 -17.29 -56.80
CA LYS A 507 -12.77 -16.18 -57.76
C LYS A 507 -12.28 -16.47 -59.18
N LYS A 508 -11.25 -17.31 -59.34
CA LYS A 508 -10.71 -17.71 -60.65
C LYS A 508 -11.53 -18.82 -61.32
N ASP A 509 -12.26 -19.60 -60.53
CA ASP A 509 -13.15 -20.65 -61.05
C ASP A 509 -14.53 -20.07 -61.41
N GLU A 510 -14.98 -18.99 -60.76
CA GLU A 510 -16.15 -18.19 -61.19
C GLU A 510 -15.89 -17.46 -62.53
N GLU A 511 -14.73 -16.81 -62.71
CA GLU A 511 -14.39 -16.16 -64.00
C GLU A 511 -14.25 -17.15 -65.18
N LYS A 512 -14.04 -18.44 -64.93
CA LYS A 512 -13.97 -19.47 -65.99
C LYS A 512 -15.33 -20.10 -66.32
N GLN A 513 -16.36 -19.89 -65.51
CA GLN A 513 -17.71 -20.37 -65.81
C GLN A 513 -18.51 -19.36 -66.66
N ASP A 514 -18.17 -18.07 -66.63
CA ASP A 514 -18.83 -17.04 -67.44
C ASP A 514 -18.33 -16.96 -68.90
N GLU A 515 -17.17 -17.55 -69.25
CA GLU A 515 -16.66 -17.55 -70.64
C GLU A 515 -17.26 -18.64 -71.54
N ASN A 516 -18.12 -19.52 -71.03
CA ASN A 516 -18.55 -20.73 -71.76
C ASN A 516 -20.05 -20.80 -72.09
N ASN A 517 -20.80 -19.69 -71.99
CA ASN A 517 -22.25 -19.74 -72.19
C ASN A 517 -22.82 -18.58 -73.02
N ASP A 518 -22.15 -18.25 -74.13
CA ASP A 518 -22.65 -17.27 -75.10
C ASP A 518 -22.75 -17.88 -76.50
N GLN A 519 -23.76 -18.75 -76.71
CA GLN A 519 -24.27 -19.12 -78.03
C GLN A 519 -25.60 -19.89 -77.93
N SER A 520 -26.74 -19.19 -78.06
CA SER A 520 -27.80 -19.46 -79.07
C SER A 520 -29.16 -18.85 -78.70
N ASP A 521 -29.77 -18.29 -79.74
CA ASP A 521 -30.89 -17.35 -79.83
C ASP A 521 -32.31 -17.92 -79.61
N SER A 522 -33.17 -16.98 -79.15
CA SER A 522 -34.53 -16.63 -79.64
C SER A 522 -35.77 -17.52 -79.47
N ASP A 523 -36.86 -16.78 -79.23
CA ASP A 523 -38.28 -17.02 -79.53
C ASP A 523 -39.08 -18.00 -78.65
N SER A 524 -40.04 -17.47 -77.88
CA SER A 524 -41.42 -17.30 -78.37
C SER A 524 -42.42 -16.87 -77.29
N GLU A 525 -43.45 -16.19 -77.81
CA GLU A 525 -44.55 -15.46 -77.20
C GLU A 525 -45.58 -16.22 -76.32
N SER A 526 -46.23 -15.43 -75.46
CA SER A 526 -47.70 -15.22 -75.35
C SER A 526 -48.57 -15.95 -74.29
N LYS A 527 -49.42 -15.09 -73.69
CA LYS A 527 -50.76 -15.26 -73.08
C LYS A 527 -50.82 -15.67 -71.59
N SER A 528 -51.63 -15.06 -70.74
CA SER A 528 -52.78 -14.15 -70.94
C SER A 528 -53.18 -13.44 -69.64
N ASP A 529 -53.83 -12.29 -69.83
CA ASP A 529 -54.44 -11.34 -68.90
C ASP A 529 -55.53 -11.93 -67.95
N GLU A 530 -55.72 -11.36 -66.75
CA GLU A 530 -56.77 -10.35 -66.46
C GLU A 530 -56.92 -10.01 -64.94
N GLU A 531 -56.86 -8.70 -64.68
CA GLU A 531 -57.69 -7.84 -63.80
C GLU A 531 -57.62 -7.81 -62.24
N LYS A 532 -57.13 -6.62 -61.80
CA LYS A 532 -57.72 -5.60 -60.89
C LYS A 532 -57.73 -5.85 -59.38
N GLU A 533 -56.84 -5.14 -58.66
CA GLU A 533 -57.09 -3.88 -57.91
C GLU A 533 -57.88 -4.10 -56.61
N ASP A 534 -57.19 -4.10 -55.47
CA ASP A 534 -57.26 -3.00 -54.50
C ASP A 534 -56.26 -3.23 -53.34
N GLY A 535 -55.70 -2.16 -52.77
CA GLY A 535 -55.07 -2.20 -51.45
C GLY A 535 -53.59 -1.79 -51.39
N GLU A 536 -53.35 -0.48 -51.46
CA GLU A 536 -52.20 0.21 -50.86
C GLU A 536 -52.01 -0.23 -49.40
N LYS A 537 -51.22 -1.29 -49.16
CA LYS A 537 -50.68 -1.62 -47.83
C LYS A 537 -49.49 -2.58 -47.82
N SER A 538 -48.84 -2.81 -48.96
CA SER A 538 -47.74 -3.80 -49.09
C SER A 538 -46.38 -3.20 -49.47
N GLU A 539 -46.27 -1.88 -49.67
CA GLU A 539 -44.98 -1.24 -49.97
C GLU A 539 -44.17 -0.86 -48.71
N GLU A 540 -44.82 -0.61 -47.57
CA GLU A 540 -44.11 -0.36 -46.30
C GLU A 540 -43.57 -1.66 -45.69
N GLU A 541 -44.30 -2.78 -45.73
CA GLU A 541 -43.80 -4.06 -45.20
C GLU A 541 -42.65 -4.64 -46.06
N LYS A 542 -42.65 -4.44 -47.38
CA LYS A 542 -41.53 -4.87 -48.24
C LYS A 542 -40.30 -3.98 -48.09
N GLN A 543 -40.44 -2.68 -47.85
CA GLN A 543 -39.30 -1.81 -47.55
C GLN A 543 -38.76 -2.01 -46.13
N GLN A 544 -39.57 -2.51 -45.19
CA GLN A 544 -39.17 -2.80 -43.82
C GLN A 544 -38.51 -4.18 -43.71
N GLU A 545 -38.98 -5.21 -44.43
CA GLU A 545 -38.26 -6.49 -44.57
C GLU A 545 -36.95 -6.35 -45.35
N GLN A 546 -36.89 -5.46 -46.34
CA GLN A 546 -35.66 -5.20 -47.08
C GLN A 546 -34.66 -4.37 -46.27
N LYS A 547 -35.12 -3.45 -45.40
CA LYS A 547 -34.26 -2.75 -44.43
C LYS A 547 -33.85 -3.63 -43.24
N GLU A 548 -34.68 -4.56 -42.81
CA GLU A 548 -34.33 -5.56 -41.78
C GLU A 548 -33.39 -6.63 -42.34
N ARG A 549 -33.51 -7.01 -43.62
CA ARG A 549 -32.50 -7.82 -44.32
C ARG A 549 -31.21 -7.05 -44.56
N GLU A 550 -31.26 -5.77 -44.94
CA GLU A 550 -30.05 -4.93 -45.05
C GLU A 550 -29.44 -4.60 -43.68
N GLN A 551 -30.21 -4.58 -42.58
CA GLN A 551 -29.68 -4.45 -41.21
C GLN A 551 -29.15 -5.77 -40.67
N GLN A 552 -29.77 -6.91 -40.99
CA GLN A 552 -29.24 -8.23 -40.65
C GLN A 552 -28.02 -8.58 -41.50
N GLU A 553 -27.93 -8.12 -42.75
CA GLU A 553 -26.71 -8.21 -43.58
C GLU A 553 -25.64 -7.23 -43.08
N LYS A 554 -25.99 -6.01 -42.64
CA LYS A 554 -25.03 -5.06 -42.02
C LYS A 554 -24.58 -5.46 -40.60
N GLU A 555 -25.38 -6.22 -39.85
CA GLU A 555 -24.97 -6.80 -38.54
C GLU A 555 -24.26 -8.16 -38.70
N ALA A 556 -24.50 -8.88 -39.81
CA ALA A 556 -23.73 -10.05 -40.22
C ALA A 556 -22.40 -9.69 -40.92
N GLU A 557 -22.27 -8.48 -41.46
CA GLU A 557 -21.03 -7.87 -41.98
C GLU A 557 -20.20 -7.14 -40.89
N ILE A 558 -20.29 -7.54 -39.62
CA ILE A 558 -19.06 -7.51 -38.82
C ILE A 558 -18.20 -8.59 -39.46
N SER A 559 -17.34 -8.19 -40.41
CA SER A 559 -16.52 -9.12 -41.20
C SER A 559 -15.97 -10.22 -40.29
N GLU A 560 -15.98 -11.46 -40.76
CA GLU A 560 -15.29 -12.56 -40.04
C GLU A 560 -13.87 -12.12 -39.65
N ASP A 561 -13.23 -11.28 -40.47
CA ASP A 561 -11.98 -10.58 -40.18
C ASP A 561 -12.00 -9.70 -38.90
N GLU A 562 -13.05 -8.93 -38.61
CA GLU A 562 -13.16 -8.13 -37.38
C GLU A 562 -13.43 -8.97 -36.13
N ARG A 563 -14.19 -10.07 -36.26
CA ARG A 563 -14.41 -11.02 -35.15
C ARG A 563 -13.14 -11.82 -34.87
N ASP A 564 -12.50 -12.37 -35.91
CA ASP A 564 -11.21 -13.05 -35.81
C ASP A 564 -10.15 -12.12 -35.22
N LYS A 565 -10.14 -10.83 -35.58
CA LYS A 565 -9.21 -9.85 -35.01
C LYS A 565 -9.47 -9.56 -33.54
N LYS A 566 -10.74 -9.47 -33.10
CA LYS A 566 -11.09 -9.32 -31.68
C LYS A 566 -10.73 -10.55 -30.86
N GLU A 567 -10.98 -11.74 -31.38
CA GLU A 567 -10.56 -13.00 -30.73
C GLU A 567 -9.03 -13.10 -30.66
N LYS A 568 -8.31 -12.72 -31.73
CA LYS A 568 -6.84 -12.60 -31.76
C LYS A 568 -6.33 -11.64 -30.69
N ASP A 569 -6.91 -10.45 -30.56
CA ASP A 569 -6.50 -9.46 -29.55
C ASP A 569 -6.82 -9.91 -28.12
N GLN A 570 -7.91 -10.65 -27.90
CA GLN A 570 -8.27 -11.22 -26.59
C GLN A 570 -7.34 -12.36 -26.18
N ALA A 571 -7.06 -13.31 -27.09
CA ALA A 571 -6.11 -14.40 -26.85
C ALA A 571 -4.71 -13.85 -26.57
N LEU A 572 -4.28 -12.86 -27.35
CA LEU A 572 -3.01 -12.18 -27.16
C LEU A 572 -2.94 -11.45 -25.82
N LYS A 573 -4.02 -10.75 -25.42
CA LYS A 573 -4.08 -10.09 -24.11
C LYS A 573 -3.94 -11.09 -22.96
N HIS A 574 -4.59 -12.25 -23.06
CA HIS A 574 -4.47 -13.31 -22.06
C HIS A 574 -3.04 -13.86 -21.96
N TRP A 575 -2.33 -13.99 -23.08
CA TRP A 575 -0.90 -14.34 -23.08
C TRP A 575 -0.02 -13.24 -22.48
N LEU A 576 -0.30 -11.97 -22.77
CA LEU A 576 0.44 -10.86 -22.19
C LEU A 576 0.25 -10.77 -20.67
N GLU A 577 -0.91 -11.12 -20.13
CA GLU A 577 -1.15 -11.20 -18.67
C GLU A 577 -0.31 -12.30 -18.00
N LYS A 578 0.07 -13.35 -18.73
CA LYS A 578 0.94 -14.44 -18.23
C LYS A 578 2.42 -14.08 -18.14
N ILE A 579 2.85 -12.94 -18.71
CA ILE A 579 4.20 -12.39 -18.49
C ILE A 579 4.14 -11.64 -17.15
N PRO A 580 4.60 -12.24 -16.03
CA PRO A 580 4.44 -11.65 -14.71
C PRO A 580 5.29 -10.39 -14.58
N ASP A 581 4.67 -9.32 -14.07
CA ASP A 581 5.37 -8.20 -13.46
C ASP A 581 5.63 -8.60 -11.99
N ASP A 582 6.70 -9.36 -11.71
CA ASP A 582 6.70 -10.37 -10.64
C ASP A 582 7.18 -9.93 -9.22
N PRO A 583 6.30 -9.65 -8.24
CA PRO A 583 6.65 -9.62 -6.82
C PRO A 583 6.78 -11.02 -6.17
N GLY A 584 6.16 -12.06 -6.76
CA GLY A 584 6.13 -13.43 -6.22
C GLY A 584 7.46 -14.16 -6.38
N GLY A 585 8.18 -13.96 -7.47
CA GLY A 585 9.51 -14.51 -7.72
C GLY A 585 10.54 -14.02 -6.70
N LEU A 586 10.45 -12.77 -6.25
CA LEU A 586 11.32 -12.27 -5.18
C LEU A 586 11.08 -13.00 -3.86
N LEU A 587 9.81 -13.24 -3.50
CA LEU A 587 9.44 -14.03 -2.34
C LEU A 587 9.91 -15.49 -2.47
N ARG A 588 9.72 -16.12 -3.65
CA ARG A 588 10.22 -17.46 -3.96
C ARG A 588 11.74 -17.56 -3.76
N ARG A 589 12.51 -16.63 -4.34
CA ARG A 589 13.98 -16.56 -4.20
C ARG A 589 14.41 -16.35 -2.76
N LYS A 590 13.72 -15.47 -2.02
CA LYS A 590 13.99 -15.23 -0.60
C LYS A 590 13.81 -16.51 0.22
N MET A 591 12.70 -17.21 0.05
CA MET A 591 12.42 -18.47 0.75
C MET A 591 13.42 -19.57 0.39
N TYR A 592 13.72 -19.72 -0.91
CA TYR A 592 14.71 -20.68 -1.38
C TYR A 592 16.11 -20.42 -0.77
N ARG A 593 16.53 -19.15 -0.72
CA ARG A 593 17.81 -18.76 -0.10
C ARG A 593 17.82 -18.99 1.41
N GLU A 594 16.72 -18.69 2.10
CA GLU A 594 16.59 -18.93 3.55
C GLU A 594 16.64 -20.43 3.86
N TYR A 595 15.98 -21.26 3.06
CA TYR A 595 16.07 -22.72 3.17
C TYR A 595 17.49 -23.23 3.00
N GLN A 596 18.18 -22.80 1.94
CA GLN A 596 19.58 -23.18 1.71
C GLN A 596 20.51 -22.76 2.86
N ARG A 597 20.29 -21.56 3.44
CA ARG A 597 21.10 -21.07 4.56
C ARG A 597 20.93 -21.97 5.79
N ARG A 598 19.69 -22.28 6.16
CA ARG A 598 19.37 -23.20 7.27
C ARG A 598 19.95 -24.60 7.03
N GLY A 599 19.88 -25.11 5.81
CA GLY A 599 20.46 -26.40 5.45
C GLY A 599 21.99 -26.45 5.53
N ARG A 600 22.68 -25.32 5.34
CA ARG A 600 24.13 -25.19 5.57
C ARG A 600 24.45 -25.11 7.06
N GLU A 601 23.72 -24.30 7.83
CA GLU A 601 23.84 -24.19 9.29
C GLU A 601 23.63 -25.56 9.98
N GLN A 602 22.61 -26.32 9.58
CA GLN A 602 22.36 -27.68 10.11
C GLN A 602 23.43 -28.70 9.70
N LYS A 603 24.08 -28.53 8.53
CA LYS A 603 25.22 -29.36 8.14
C LYS A 603 26.48 -29.00 8.93
N GLU A 604 26.70 -27.72 9.22
CA GLU A 604 27.82 -27.27 10.06
C GLU A 604 27.66 -27.68 11.53
N GLU A 605 26.45 -27.62 12.10
CA GLU A 605 26.17 -28.10 13.46
C GLU A 605 26.34 -29.62 13.62
N LYS A 606 26.16 -30.41 12.55
CA LYS A 606 26.37 -31.87 12.56
C LYS A 606 27.81 -32.30 12.30
N VAL A 607 28.74 -31.36 12.04
CA VAL A 607 30.15 -31.65 11.69
C VAL A 607 31.09 -31.55 12.91
N TRP A 608 30.57 -31.39 14.13
CA TRP A 608 31.37 -31.38 15.36
C TRP A 608 31.13 -32.60 16.24
#